data_AF-A0A2V7EF91-F1
#
_entry.id   AF-A0A2V7EF91-F1
#
_cell.length_a   1.000
_cell.length_b   1.000
_cell.length_c   1.000
_cell.angle_alpha   90.00
_cell.angle_beta   90.00
_cell.angle_gamma   90.00
#
_symmetry.space_group_name_H-M   'P 1'
#
loop_
_entity.id
_entity.type
_entity.pdbx_description
1 polymer ?
#
loop_
_entity_poly.entity_id
_entity_poly.type
_entity_poly.pdbx_seq_one_letter_code
_entity_poly.pdbx_strand_id
1 'polypeptide(L)' 'ERFKREAESAAQLMHPHICKIIDFGMIEDHVFLVMPYMARGTLSDRIGGHRSLSPETTASVAAQVATGLDYAHRR' A
#
# COMPACT_ATOMS: atom_id res chain seq x y z
N GLU A 1 -7.15 -13.06 -16.21
CA GLU A 1 -7.82 -13.65 -15.04
C GLU A 1 -7.22 -13.27 -13.68
N ARG A 2 -6.04 -13.77 -13.23
CA ARG A 2 -5.54 -13.51 -11.85
C ARG A 2 -5.36 -12.02 -11.51
N PHE A 3 -4.71 -11.26 -12.39
CA PHE A 3 -4.48 -9.84 -12.15
C PHE A 3 -5.77 -9.04 -11.95
N LYS A 4 -6.76 -9.24 -12.83
CA LYS A 4 -8.02 -8.50 -12.78
C LYS A 4 -8.74 -8.75 -11.45
N ARG A 5 -8.75 -10.01 -10.98
CA ARG A 5 -9.29 -10.37 -9.67
C ARG A 5 -8.54 -9.71 -8.51
N GLU A 6 -7.21 -9.73 -8.53
CA GLU A 6 -6.40 -9.09 -7.47
C GLU A 6 -6.59 -7.57 -7.46
N ALA A 7 -6.66 -6.94 -8.63
CA ALA A 7 -6.91 -5.51 -8.78
C ALA A 7 -8.33 -5.13 -8.34
N GLU A 8 -9.36 -5.91 -8.67
CA GLU A 8 -10.74 -5.70 -8.22
C GLU A 8 -10.86 -5.80 -6.71
N SER A 9 -10.28 -6.84 -6.10
CA SER A 9 -10.27 -7.00 -4.63
C SER A 9 -9.52 -5.86 -3.94
N ALA A 10 -8.35 -5.48 -4.45
CA ALA A 10 -7.57 -4.38 -3.89
C ALA A 10 -8.21 -2.99 -4.11
N ALA A 11 -8.93 -2.77 -5.21
CA ALA A 11 -9.64 -1.52 -5.50
C ALA A 11 -10.81 -1.26 -4.55
N GLN A 12 -11.37 -2.31 -3.93
CA GLN A 12 -12.43 -2.18 -2.93
C GLN A 12 -11.91 -1.73 -1.55
N LEU A 13 -10.59 -1.75 -1.33
CA LEU A 13 -10.00 -1.35 -0.06
C LEU A 13 -9.90 0.18 0.02
N MET A 14 -10.59 0.76 1.00
CA MET A 14 -10.52 2.19 1.30
C MET A 14 -10.15 2.40 2.77
N HIS A 15 -8.87 2.69 3.01
CA HIS A 15 -8.32 2.89 4.35
C HIS A 15 -7.15 3.89 4.30
N PRO A 16 -6.97 4.78 5.32
CA PRO A 16 -5.89 5.79 5.32
C PRO A 16 -4.47 5.22 5.25
N HIS A 17 -4.28 3.95 5.63
CA HIS A 17 -2.99 3.26 5.61
C HIS A 17 -2.89 2.18 4.51
N ILE A 18 -3.76 2.22 3.50
CA ILE A 18 -3.69 1.37 2.31
C ILE A 18 -3.63 2.27 1.07
N CYS A 19 -2.69 1.98 0.15
CA CYS A 19 -2.64 2.71 -1.10
C CYS A 19 -3.88 2.36 -1.95
N LYS A 20 -4.69 3.37 -2.24
CA LYS A 20 -5.90 3.19 -3.04
C LYS A 20 -5.53 2.97 -4.51
N ILE A 21 -6.11 1.93 -5.12
CA ILE A 21 -6.13 1.79 -6.58
C ILE A 21 -7.24 2.71 -7.10
N ILE A 22 -6.87 3.64 -7.97
CA ILE A 22 -7.79 4.60 -8.62
C ILE A 22 -8.45 3.94 -9.83
N ASP A 23 -7.64 3.28 -10.66
CA ASP A 23 -8.06 2.61 -11.89
C ASP A 23 -7.07 1.49 -12.24
N PHE A 24 -7.47 0.56 -13.10
CA PHE A 24 -6.63 -0.53 -13.59
C PHE A 24 -7.13 -1.03 -14.94
N GLY A 25 -6.25 -1.61 -15.73
CA GLY A 25 -6.66 -2.12 -17.03
C GLY A 25 -5.54 -2.78 -17.81
N MET A 26 -5.77 -2.90 -19.11
CA MET A 26 -4.86 -3.50 -20.07
C MET A 26 -4.83 -2.67 -21.34
N ILE A 27 -3.65 -2.38 -21.85
CA ILE A 27 -3.42 -1.78 -23.16
C ILE A 27 -2.53 -2.77 -23.92
N GLU A 28 -3.01 -3.25 -25.07
CA GLU A 28 -2.38 -4.37 -25.80
C GLU A 28 -2.23 -5.57 -24.86
N ASP A 29 -0.99 -6.02 -24.61
CA ASP A 29 -0.66 -7.10 -23.67
C ASP A 29 -0.06 -6.60 -22.34
N HIS A 30 -0.10 -5.28 -22.11
CA HIS A 30 0.45 -4.65 -20.90
C HIS A 30 -0.63 -4.31 -19.90
N VAL A 31 -0.39 -4.74 -18.67
CA VAL A 31 -1.28 -4.52 -17.54
C VAL A 31 -0.83 -3.30 -16.76
N PHE A 32 -1.77 -2.46 -16.32
CA PHE A 32 -1.46 -1.24 -15.57
C PHE A 32 -2.34 -1.04 -14.34
N LEU A 33 -1.80 -0.31 -13.37
CA LEU A 33 -2.46 0.17 -12.14
C LEU A 33 -2.25 1.68 -12.04
N VAL A 34 -3.34 2.41 -11.78
CA VAL A 34 -3.32 3.84 -11.47
C VAL A 34 -3.48 4.00 -9.97
N MET A 35 -2.54 4.68 -9.33
CA MET A 35 -2.51 4.91 -7.89
C MET A 35 -1.97 6.31 -7.57
N PRO A 36 -2.28 6.88 -6.38
CA PRO A 36 -1.73 8.17 -5.97
C PRO A 36 -0.20 8.13 -5.92
N TYR A 37 0.43 9.20 -6.40
CA TYR A 37 1.88 9.34 -6.33
C TYR A 37 2.35 9.70 -4.91
N MET A 38 3.23 8.87 -4.34
CA MET A 38 3.80 9.07 -3.00
C MET A 38 5.19 9.73 -3.11
N ALA A 39 5.21 11.05 -3.16
CA ALA A 39 6.42 11.84 -3.42
C ALA A 39 7.53 11.74 -2.35
N ARG A 40 7.26 11.15 -1.18
CA ARG A 40 8.17 11.13 -0.02
C ARG A 40 9.03 9.86 0.12
N GLY A 41 9.03 8.99 -0.90
CA GLY A 41 9.81 7.76 -0.89
C GLY A 41 9.25 6.69 0.04
N THR A 42 10.05 5.64 0.27
CA THR A 42 9.66 4.45 1.02
C THR A 42 10.06 4.54 2.50
N LEU A 43 9.43 3.70 3.34
CA LEU A 43 9.90 3.52 4.71
C LEU A 43 11.34 3.00 4.76
N SER A 44 11.75 2.18 3.79
CA SER A 44 13.13 1.67 3.67
C SER A 44 14.13 2.80 3.48
N ASP A 45 13.83 3.76 2.59
CA ASP A 45 14.66 4.96 2.38
C ASP A 45 14.81 5.76 3.69
N ARG A 46 13.73 5.81 4.48
CA ARG A 46 13.66 6.53 5.74
C ARG A 46 14.41 5.83 6.89
N ILE A 47 14.47 4.50 6.88
CA ILE A 47 15.25 3.68 7.83
C ILE A 47 16.73 3.75 7.49
N GLY A 48 17.08 3.85 6.20
CA GLY A 48 18.43 4.16 5.74
C GLY A 48 19.47 3.15 6.21
N GLY A 49 19.42 1.92 5.67
CA GLY A 49 20.48 0.90 5.67
C GLY A 49 20.96 0.33 7.01
N HIS A 50 21.14 1.14 8.05
CA HIS A 50 21.78 0.78 9.32
C HIS A 50 21.26 1.59 10.54
N ARG A 51 20.21 2.41 10.39
CA ARG A 51 19.61 3.15 11.52
C ARG A 51 18.24 2.62 11.85
N SER A 52 17.96 2.46 13.15
CA SER A 52 16.60 2.22 13.63
C SER A 52 15.88 3.54 13.80
N LEU A 53 14.56 3.53 13.60
CA LEU A 53 13.70 4.64 13.99
C LEU A 53 13.59 4.69 15.52
N SER A 54 13.18 5.83 16.09
CA SER A 54 12.89 5.88 17.51
C SER A 54 11.78 4.87 17.88
N PRO A 55 11.73 4.37 19.12
CA PRO A 55 10.67 3.47 19.55
C PRO A 55 9.26 4.05 19.32
N GLU A 56 9.08 5.35 19.54
CA GLU A 56 7.81 6.06 19.36
C GLU A 56 7.38 6.08 17.88
N THR A 57 8.33 6.39 16.99
CA THR A 57 8.08 6.39 15.54
C THR A 57 7.78 4.99 15.06
N THR A 58 8.53 4.00 15.55
CA THR A 58 8.34 2.59 15.22
C THR A 58 6.96 2.11 15.63
N ALA A 59 6.54 2.38 16.87
CA ALA A 59 5.22 2.02 17.38
C ALA A 59 4.10 2.69 16.56
N SER A 60 4.26 3.98 16.22
CA SER A 60 3.30 4.70 15.39
C SER A 60 3.14 4.06 14.00
N VAL A 61 4.25 3.78 13.30
CA VAL A 61 4.22 3.12 11.98
C VAL A 61 3.62 1.71 12.08
N ALA A 62 4.00 0.94 13.09
CA ALA A 62 3.48 -0.41 13.30
C ALA A 62 1.96 -0.40 13.52
N ALA A 63 1.43 0.55 14.30
CA ALA A 63 0.00 0.70 14.50
C ALA A 63 -0.75 1.05 13.20
N GLN A 64 -0.18 1.93 12.37
CA GLN A 64 -0.74 2.27 11.07
C GLN A 64 -0.78 1.06 10.12
N VAL A 65 0.27 0.25 10.09
CA VAL A 65 0.31 -0.99 9.31
C VAL A 65 -0.71 -2.00 9.84
N ALA A 66 -0.75 -2.22 11.16
CA ALA A 66 -1.65 -3.18 11.80
C ALA A 66 -3.13 -2.84 11.53
N THR A 67 -3.51 -1.56 11.62
CA THR A 67 -4.87 -1.11 11.32
C THR A 67 -5.24 -1.30 9.84
N GLY A 68 -4.30 -1.05 8.92
CA GLY A 68 -4.49 -1.34 7.50
C GLY A 68 -4.69 -2.83 7.24
N LEU A 69 -3.87 -3.69 7.85
CA LEU A 69 -3.98 -5.14 7.70
C LEU A 69 -5.27 -5.70 8.31
N ASP A 70 -5.67 -5.24 9.50
CA ASP A 70 -6.95 -5.64 10.12
C ASP A 70 -8.14 -5.28 9.23
N TYR A 71 -8.16 -4.08 8.66
CA TYR A 71 -9.19 -3.66 7.70
C TYR A 71 -9.21 -4.58 6.46
N ALA A 72 -8.05 -4.88 5.88
CA ALA A 72 -7.93 -5.72 4.69
C ALA A 72 -8.36 -7.17 4.95
N HIS A 73 -8.05 -7.74 6.13
CA HIS A 73 -8.42 -9.11 6.47
C HIS A 73 -9.92 -9.30 6.75
N ARG A 74 -10.63 -8.24 7.14
CA ARG A 74 -12.08 -8.29 7.40
C ARG A 74 -12.95 -8.12 6.16
N ARG A 75 -12.33 -7.77 5.03
CA ARG A 75 -12.98 -7.50 3.74
C ARG A 75 -12.78 -8.70 2.82
#